data_AF-A0A7X9MT12-F1
#
_entry.id   AF-A0A7X9MT12-F1
#
_cell.length_a   1.000
_cell.length_b   1.000
_cell.length_c   1.000
_cell.angle_alpha   90.00
_cell.angle_beta   90.00
_cell.angle_gamma   90.00
#
_symmetry.space_group_name_H-M   'P 1'
#
loop_
_entity.id
_entity.type
_entity.pdbx_description
1 polymer ?
#
loop_
_entity_poly.entity_id
_entity_poly.type
_entity_poly.pdbx_seq_one_letter_code
_entity_poly.pdbx_strand_id
1 'polypeptide(L)'
;MIKKMIKLVLVGVLALGITATVNISAEAATHKVMWGKTELKAGQIGKVTILADTDLVKIGSNGSLSKVRTLKKGDEYRVYTYKGSNGGLYGLGASSFVQKSTKLKYETPSKSKLALLNKEVHGGITPKAGMKLTYSPSFTEPTKREFITKVENEFGANRTLLTIPGQEIGGYVYNEFTSDEGDSTITFGVNYTDWGLFNVQYPLIEGKQTKEIDYDGNDRIIYNINVISTTSTVTVKAGTFQNVVIFKTNAGYTYYLAPGVGIIKMIGSDGILDAELISFK
;
A
#
# COMPACT_ATOMS: atom_id res chain seq x y z
N MET A 1 -59.51 5.09 44.73
CA MET A 1 -60.67 5.46 43.89
C MET A 1 -60.27 6.62 43.00
N ILE A 2 -60.55 6.50 41.68
CA ILE A 2 -60.79 7.59 40.70
C ILE A 2 -59.55 8.44 40.33
N LYS A 3 -58.80 8.08 39.27
CA LYS A 3 -59.01 8.37 37.83
C LYS A 3 -58.49 9.75 37.37
N LYS A 4 -57.45 9.69 36.52
CA LYS A 4 -57.23 10.39 35.23
C LYS A 4 -57.56 11.89 35.14
N MET A 5 -56.53 12.72 34.89
CA MET A 5 -56.47 13.87 33.96
C MET A 5 -55.17 14.63 34.30
N ILE A 6 -54.22 14.96 33.43
CA ILE A 6 -54.30 15.62 32.12
C ILE A 6 -53.00 15.30 31.35
N LYS A 7 -53.17 14.90 30.09
CA LYS A 7 -52.14 15.03 29.03
C LYS A 7 -52.14 16.49 28.58
N LEU A 8 -50.95 17.07 28.38
CA LEU A 8 -50.51 17.87 27.22
C LEU A 8 -49.51 18.96 27.66
N VAL A 9 -48.56 19.25 26.77
CA VAL A 9 -47.59 20.38 26.80
C VAL A 9 -46.35 20.06 27.66
N LEU A 10 -45.15 19.83 27.13
CA LEU A 10 -44.43 20.66 26.15
C LEU A 10 -43.49 19.75 25.32
N VAL A 11 -43.73 19.71 24.01
CA VAL A 11 -42.82 19.18 22.99
C VAL A 11 -41.71 20.20 22.80
N GLY A 12 -40.45 19.76 22.83
CA GLY A 12 -39.33 20.49 22.25
C GLY A 12 -38.19 20.77 23.21
N VAL A 13 -37.35 19.77 23.47
CA VAL A 13 -35.88 19.88 23.49
C VAL A 13 -35.32 18.47 23.26
N LEU A 14 -34.17 18.40 22.58
CA LEU A 14 -33.31 17.24 22.37
C LEU A 14 -33.51 16.43 21.07
N ALA A 15 -33.61 17.15 19.96
CA ALA A 15 -32.87 16.76 18.77
C ALA A 15 -31.39 17.16 18.97
N LEU A 16 -30.49 16.20 19.17
CA LEU A 16 -29.05 16.22 18.85
C LEU A 16 -28.39 15.04 19.55
N GLY A 17 -27.93 14.06 18.78
CA GLY A 17 -27.16 12.94 19.34
C GLY A 17 -27.18 11.65 18.53
N ILE A 18 -27.35 11.68 17.21
CA ILE A 18 -26.97 10.54 16.37
C ILE A 18 -25.51 10.76 15.97
N THR A 19 -24.59 10.28 16.80
CA THR A 19 -23.19 10.11 16.38
C THR A 19 -23.15 8.90 15.46
N ALA A 20 -23.40 9.12 14.17
CA ALA A 20 -23.04 8.16 13.14
C ALA A 20 -21.51 8.11 13.09
N THR A 21 -20.92 7.10 13.72
CA THR A 21 -19.53 6.73 13.46
C THR A 21 -19.44 6.21 12.03
N VAL A 22 -19.18 7.13 11.10
CA VAL A 22 -18.71 6.75 9.78
C VAL A 22 -17.30 6.17 9.96
N ASN A 23 -17.23 4.83 9.98
CA ASN A 23 -15.99 4.10 9.76
C ASN A 23 -15.52 4.42 8.33
N ILE A 24 -14.79 5.51 8.16
CA ILE A 24 -14.09 5.83 6.92
C ILE A 24 -12.83 4.96 6.91
N SER A 25 -13.02 3.65 6.68
CA SER A 25 -11.98 2.85 6.08
C SER A 25 -11.80 3.39 4.67
N ALA A 26 -10.80 4.24 4.45
CA ALA A 26 -10.37 4.52 3.08
C ALA A 26 -9.78 3.20 2.57
N GLU A 27 -10.60 2.45 1.87
CA GLU A 27 -10.23 1.18 1.27
C GLU A 27 -9.15 1.52 0.24
N ALA A 28 -7.90 1.21 0.58
CA ALA A 28 -6.79 1.33 -0.34
C ALA A 28 -7.10 0.38 -1.50
N ALA A 29 -7.50 0.94 -2.64
CA ALA A 29 -7.64 0.18 -3.85
C ALA A 29 -6.22 -0.26 -4.26
N THR A 30 -5.90 -1.52 -3.95
CA THR A 30 -4.65 -2.12 -4.41
C THR A 30 -4.60 -1.99 -5.93
N HIS A 31 -3.52 -1.40 -6.43
CA HIS A 31 -3.40 -1.13 -7.86
C HIS A 31 -3.21 -2.44 -8.61
N LYS A 32 -4.30 -2.95 -9.18
CA LYS A 32 -4.27 -4.17 -10.01
C LYS A 32 -3.58 -3.85 -11.33
N VAL A 33 -2.41 -4.44 -11.56
CA VAL A 33 -1.73 -4.36 -12.85
C VAL A 33 -2.49 -5.23 -13.86
N MET A 34 -3.44 -4.66 -14.59
CA MET A 34 -4.26 -5.44 -15.54
C MET A 34 -3.48 -5.86 -16.80
N TRP A 35 -3.55 -7.13 -17.17
CA TRP A 35 -3.03 -7.71 -18.41
C TRP A 35 -4.12 -8.44 -19.19
N GLY A 36 -4.70 -7.74 -20.17
CA GLY A 36 -5.93 -8.18 -20.83
C GLY A 36 -7.09 -8.17 -19.84
N LYS A 37 -7.83 -9.27 -19.75
CA LYS A 37 -8.96 -9.46 -18.83
C LYS A 37 -8.54 -9.98 -17.45
N THR A 38 -7.25 -10.26 -17.26
CA THR A 38 -6.70 -10.79 -16.01
C THR A 38 -5.78 -9.79 -15.34
N GLU A 39 -5.80 -9.68 -14.01
CA GLU A 39 -4.78 -8.95 -13.26
C GLU A 39 -3.46 -9.73 -13.29
N LEU A 40 -2.33 -9.11 -13.60
CA LEU A 40 -1.01 -9.70 -13.49
C LEU A 40 -0.65 -9.88 -12.00
N LYS A 41 -0.25 -11.09 -11.60
CA LYS A 41 0.12 -11.42 -10.22
C LYS A 41 1.55 -11.92 -10.09
N ALA A 42 2.13 -11.78 -8.90
CA ALA A 42 3.42 -12.38 -8.56
C ALA A 42 3.38 -13.90 -8.75
N GLY A 43 4.47 -14.47 -9.28
CA GLY A 43 4.58 -15.89 -9.61
C GLY A 43 3.87 -16.31 -10.91
N GLN A 44 3.18 -15.40 -11.61
CA GLN A 44 2.66 -15.66 -12.95
C GLN A 44 3.80 -15.66 -13.98
N ILE A 45 3.93 -16.74 -14.75
CA ILE A 45 4.94 -16.87 -15.80
C ILE A 45 4.41 -16.45 -17.18
N GLY A 46 3.09 -16.39 -17.35
CA GLY A 46 2.46 -16.01 -18.61
C GLY A 46 0.94 -15.94 -18.54
N LYS A 47 0.31 -15.81 -19.70
CA LYS A 47 -1.15 -15.82 -19.88
C LYS A 47 -1.49 -16.69 -21.07
N VAL A 48 -2.59 -17.43 -20.99
CA VAL A 48 -3.20 -18.07 -22.14
C VAL A 48 -4.50 -17.37 -22.53
N THR A 49 -4.67 -17.12 -23.81
CA THR A 49 -5.94 -16.70 -24.42
C THR A 49 -6.51 -17.87 -25.20
N ILE A 50 -7.75 -18.26 -24.91
CA ILE A 50 -8.41 -19.38 -25.56
C ILE A 50 -8.93 -18.94 -26.93
N LEU A 51 -8.39 -19.51 -28.01
CA LEU A 51 -8.75 -19.16 -29.39
C LEU A 51 -9.89 -20.02 -29.93
N ALA A 52 -10.07 -21.22 -29.38
CA ALA A 52 -11.17 -22.13 -29.65
C ALA A 52 -11.47 -22.96 -28.39
N ASP A 53 -12.72 -23.40 -28.22
CA ASP A 53 -13.15 -24.21 -27.08
C ASP A 53 -12.18 -25.38 -26.83
N THR A 54 -11.72 -25.48 -25.59
CA THR A 54 -10.70 -26.44 -25.16
C THR A 54 -10.98 -26.92 -23.75
N ASP A 55 -10.40 -28.05 -23.36
CA ASP A 55 -10.66 -28.64 -22.06
C ASP A 55 -9.66 -28.17 -21.01
N LEU A 56 -10.19 -27.80 -19.85
CA LEU A 56 -9.43 -27.71 -18.61
C LEU A 56 -9.30 -29.12 -18.03
N VAL A 57 -8.09 -29.53 -17.69
CA VAL A 57 -7.80 -30.88 -17.23
C VAL A 57 -7.05 -30.91 -15.90
N LYS A 58 -7.15 -32.02 -15.19
CA LYS A 58 -6.25 -32.40 -14.08
C LYS A 58 -5.39 -33.58 -14.49
N ILE A 59 -4.18 -33.66 -13.93
CA ILE A 59 -3.25 -34.77 -14.13
C ILE A 59 -3.52 -35.82 -13.05
N GLY A 60 -3.88 -37.04 -13.44
CA GLY A 60 -4.04 -38.18 -12.55
C GLY A 60 -2.68 -38.74 -12.07
N SER A 61 -2.71 -39.63 -11.08
CA SER A 61 -1.51 -40.25 -10.51
C SER A 61 -0.68 -41.04 -11.52
N ASN A 62 -1.33 -41.60 -12.54
CA ASN A 62 -0.71 -42.31 -13.66
C ASN A 62 -0.32 -41.39 -14.84
N GLY A 63 -0.43 -40.08 -14.70
CA GLY A 63 -0.14 -39.10 -15.76
C GLY A 63 -1.26 -38.87 -16.77
N SER A 64 -2.40 -39.58 -16.66
CA SER A 64 -3.56 -39.38 -17.52
C SER A 64 -4.22 -38.02 -17.29
N LEU A 65 -4.91 -37.51 -18.32
CA LEU A 65 -5.63 -36.23 -18.26
C LEU A 65 -7.13 -36.49 -18.06
N SER A 66 -7.70 -35.89 -17.02
CA SER A 66 -9.14 -35.92 -16.76
C SER A 66 -9.75 -34.54 -16.97
N LYS A 67 -10.84 -34.47 -17.73
CA LYS A 67 -11.55 -33.22 -18.01
C LYS A 67 -12.24 -32.71 -16.74
N VAL A 68 -12.00 -31.44 -16.41
CA VAL A 68 -12.69 -30.69 -15.35
C VAL A 68 -13.90 -29.96 -15.93
N ARG A 69 -13.67 -29.15 -16.98
CA ARG A 69 -14.69 -28.39 -17.71
C ARG A 69 -14.14 -27.91 -19.05
N THR A 70 -15.02 -27.40 -19.91
CA THR A 70 -14.58 -26.70 -21.12
C THR A 70 -14.33 -25.21 -20.82
N LEU A 71 -13.24 -24.69 -21.37
CA LEU A 71 -12.88 -23.27 -21.42
C LEU A 71 -13.38 -22.70 -22.75
N LYS A 72 -13.97 -21.51 -22.74
CA LYS A 72 -14.61 -20.93 -23.92
C LYS A 72 -13.64 -20.06 -24.70
N LYS A 73 -13.84 -20.01 -26.02
CA LYS A 73 -13.15 -19.03 -26.88
C LYS A 73 -13.30 -17.61 -26.31
N GLY A 74 -12.18 -16.89 -26.22
CA GLY A 74 -12.10 -15.52 -25.71
C GLY A 74 -11.85 -15.41 -24.21
N ASP A 75 -11.86 -16.54 -23.47
CA ASP A 75 -11.39 -16.58 -22.10
C ASP A 75 -9.88 -16.31 -22.01
N GLU A 76 -9.46 -15.67 -20.92
CA GLU A 76 -8.06 -15.46 -20.60
C GLU A 76 -7.76 -16.03 -19.22
N TYR A 77 -6.63 -16.75 -19.10
CA TYR A 77 -6.20 -17.34 -17.84
C TYR A 77 -4.73 -17.06 -17.59
N ARG A 78 -4.39 -16.82 -16.33
CA ARG A 78 -3.00 -16.74 -15.87
C ARG A 78 -2.34 -18.10 -15.96
N VAL A 79 -1.06 -18.12 -16.24
CA VAL A 79 -0.22 -19.32 -16.21
C VAL A 79 0.82 -19.17 -15.12
N TYR A 80 0.91 -20.16 -14.24
CA TYR A 80 1.85 -20.18 -13.12
C TYR A 80 2.98 -21.20 -13.32
N THR A 81 2.72 -22.26 -14.08
CA THR A 81 3.71 -23.31 -14.33
C THR A 81 3.56 -23.87 -15.74
N TYR A 82 4.64 -24.47 -16.24
CA TYR A 82 4.63 -25.27 -17.47
C TYR A 82 5.15 -26.67 -17.16
N LYS A 83 4.49 -27.70 -17.69
CA LYS A 83 4.98 -29.09 -17.66
C LYS A 83 5.17 -29.59 -19.09
N GLY A 84 6.31 -30.21 -19.38
CA GLY A 84 6.62 -30.75 -20.72
C GLY A 84 5.88 -32.06 -21.05
N SER A 85 5.26 -32.72 -20.07
CA SER A 85 4.50 -33.95 -20.29
C SER A 85 3.24 -33.70 -21.14
N ASN A 86 2.72 -34.76 -21.76
CA ASN A 86 1.51 -34.70 -22.60
C ASN A 86 1.57 -33.63 -23.71
N GLY A 87 2.75 -33.40 -24.31
CA GLY A 87 2.92 -32.40 -25.37
C GLY A 87 2.91 -30.94 -24.89
N GLY A 88 2.98 -30.71 -23.58
CA GLY A 88 3.02 -29.39 -22.97
C GLY A 88 1.70 -29.03 -22.27
N LEU A 89 1.79 -28.65 -20.99
CA LEU A 89 0.66 -28.27 -20.16
C LEU A 89 0.94 -26.92 -19.48
N TYR A 90 0.04 -25.96 -19.65
CA TYR A 90 0.07 -24.68 -18.93
C TYR A 90 -0.78 -24.80 -17.68
N GLY A 91 -0.18 -24.62 -16.50
CA GLY A 91 -0.86 -24.68 -15.21
C GLY A 91 -1.56 -23.37 -14.89
N LEU A 92 -2.89 -23.42 -14.76
CA LEU A 92 -3.76 -22.26 -14.55
C LEU A 92 -4.09 -22.00 -13.07
N GLY A 93 -3.45 -22.74 -12.16
CA GLY A 93 -3.73 -22.75 -10.72
C GLY A 93 -4.60 -23.93 -10.28
N ALA A 94 -4.69 -24.18 -8.97
CA ALA A 94 -5.50 -25.24 -8.37
C ALA A 94 -5.33 -26.63 -9.04
N SER A 95 -4.08 -26.98 -9.38
CA SER A 95 -3.70 -28.22 -10.07
C SER A 95 -4.43 -28.46 -11.41
N SER A 96 -4.94 -27.39 -12.03
CA SER A 96 -5.65 -27.44 -13.30
C SER A 96 -4.76 -26.94 -14.44
N PHE A 97 -4.88 -27.58 -15.59
CA PHE A 97 -4.02 -27.36 -16.74
C PHE A 97 -4.83 -27.21 -18.01
N VAL A 98 -4.26 -26.50 -18.99
CA VAL A 98 -4.70 -26.56 -20.39
C VAL A 98 -3.55 -27.06 -21.25
N GLN A 99 -3.85 -27.95 -22.18
CA GLN A 99 -2.84 -28.55 -23.05
C GLN A 99 -2.45 -27.61 -24.19
N LYS A 100 -1.14 -27.46 -24.40
CA LYS A 100 -0.56 -26.65 -25.47
C LYS A 100 -1.07 -27.14 -26.82
N SER A 101 -1.63 -26.22 -27.60
CA SER A 101 -2.16 -26.50 -28.94
C SER A 101 -2.34 -25.20 -29.72
N THR A 102 -2.77 -25.30 -30.97
CA THR A 102 -3.17 -24.15 -31.80
C THR A 102 -4.48 -23.50 -31.34
N LYS A 103 -5.23 -24.13 -30.42
CA LYS A 103 -6.48 -23.60 -29.84
C LYS A 103 -6.26 -22.54 -28.76
N LEU A 104 -5.01 -22.23 -28.43
CA LEU A 104 -4.66 -21.22 -27.43
C LEU A 104 -3.46 -20.39 -27.90
N LYS A 105 -3.40 -19.15 -27.42
CA LYS A 105 -2.24 -18.27 -27.55
C LYS A 105 -1.60 -18.13 -26.17
N TYR A 106 -0.34 -18.52 -26.04
CA TYR A 106 0.45 -18.24 -24.84
C TYR A 106 1.27 -16.96 -25.04
N GLU A 107 1.26 -16.10 -24.03
CA GLU A 107 2.02 -14.85 -24.01
C GLU A 107 2.76 -14.73 -22.67
N THR A 108 3.92 -14.08 -22.67
CA THR A 108 4.64 -13.68 -21.46
C THR A 108 4.41 -12.19 -21.18
N PRO A 109 4.42 -11.75 -19.91
CA PRO A 109 4.27 -10.34 -19.61
C PRO A 109 5.51 -9.58 -20.09
N SER A 110 5.34 -8.37 -20.62
CA SER A 110 6.46 -7.53 -21.00
C SER A 110 7.28 -7.11 -19.77
N LYS A 111 8.57 -6.78 -19.95
CA LYS A 111 9.42 -6.24 -18.88
C LYS A 111 8.78 -5.02 -18.18
N SER A 112 8.19 -4.12 -18.96
CA SER A 112 7.47 -2.94 -18.44
C SER A 112 6.26 -3.33 -17.58
N LYS A 113 5.53 -4.41 -17.92
CA LYS A 113 4.40 -4.89 -17.13
C LYS A 113 4.83 -5.50 -15.80
N LEU A 114 5.93 -6.27 -15.82
CA LEU A 114 6.53 -6.86 -14.62
C LEU A 114 7.09 -5.80 -13.66
N ALA A 115 7.65 -4.71 -14.20
CA ALA A 115 8.16 -3.60 -13.39
C ALA A 115 7.04 -2.91 -12.59
N LEU A 116 5.80 -2.92 -13.08
CA LEU A 116 4.64 -2.42 -12.34
C LEU A 116 4.23 -3.32 -11.17
N LEU A 117 4.65 -4.57 -11.14
CA LEU A 117 4.32 -5.55 -10.09
C LEU A 117 5.42 -5.62 -9.02
N ASN A 118 6.68 -5.57 -9.44
CA ASN A 118 7.84 -5.65 -8.55
C ASN A 118 8.47 -4.27 -8.37
N LYS A 119 7.66 -3.22 -8.18
CA LYS A 119 8.20 -1.88 -8.00
C LYS A 119 8.90 -1.80 -6.65
N GLU A 120 10.21 -1.98 -6.69
CA GLU A 120 11.09 -1.74 -5.57
C GLU A 120 11.22 -0.23 -5.37
N VAL A 121 10.97 0.22 -4.15
CA VAL A 121 11.20 1.61 -3.76
C VAL A 121 12.47 1.64 -2.94
N HIS A 122 13.46 2.37 -3.44
CA HIS A 122 14.79 2.52 -2.84
C HIS A 122 15.01 3.92 -2.24
N GLY A 123 14.03 4.82 -2.35
CA GLY A 123 14.14 6.22 -1.98
C GLY A 123 13.14 7.11 -2.70
N GLY A 124 13.26 8.44 -2.51
CA GLY A 124 12.51 9.44 -3.27
C GLY A 124 11.02 9.53 -2.90
N ILE A 125 10.65 9.03 -1.72
CA ILE A 125 9.30 9.14 -1.18
C ILE A 125 9.15 10.27 -0.16
N THR A 126 10.23 10.99 0.12
CA THR A 126 10.21 12.22 0.92
C THR A 126 9.67 13.40 0.12
N PRO A 127 9.13 14.44 0.79
CA PRO A 127 8.70 15.65 0.10
C PRO A 127 9.85 16.35 -0.63
N LYS A 128 9.55 16.97 -1.78
CA LYS A 128 10.52 17.86 -2.46
C LYS A 128 10.68 19.18 -1.70
N ALA A 129 11.77 19.89 -1.92
CA ALA A 129 12.02 21.20 -1.32
C ALA A 129 10.99 22.25 -1.75
N GLY A 130 10.67 23.18 -0.85
CA GLY A 130 9.80 24.34 -1.11
C GLY A 130 8.30 24.02 -1.15
N MET A 131 7.91 22.78 -0.87
CA MET A 131 6.50 22.41 -0.81
C MET A 131 5.85 23.01 0.43
N LYS A 132 4.60 23.43 0.27
CA LYS A 132 3.75 23.86 1.38
C LYS A 132 2.71 22.78 1.66
N LEU A 133 2.90 22.01 2.72
CA LEU A 133 2.07 20.86 3.09
C LEU A 133 1.12 21.23 4.23
N THR A 134 -0.16 20.94 4.10
CA THR A 134 -1.14 21.15 5.18
C THR A 134 -1.76 19.84 5.59
N TYR A 135 -1.73 19.55 6.88
CA TYR A 135 -2.28 18.34 7.49
C TYR A 135 -3.44 18.67 8.44
N SER A 136 -4.43 17.79 8.52
CA SER A 136 -5.45 17.81 9.57
C SER A 136 -6.13 16.43 9.69
N PRO A 137 -5.93 15.70 10.80
CA PRO A 137 -5.02 16.01 11.92
C PRO A 137 -3.54 15.99 11.51
N SER A 138 -2.65 16.44 12.40
CA SER A 138 -1.21 16.64 12.14
C SER A 138 -0.37 15.73 13.02
N PHE A 139 -0.22 14.49 12.58
CA PHE A 139 0.68 13.47 13.15
C PHE A 139 0.44 13.22 14.65
N THR A 140 1.18 13.89 15.53
CA THR A 140 1.11 13.70 16.98
C THR A 140 0.02 14.54 17.65
N GLU A 141 -0.68 15.38 16.89
CA GLU A 141 -1.71 16.28 17.43
C GLU A 141 -2.97 16.30 16.55
N PRO A 142 -4.17 16.43 17.16
CA PRO A 142 -5.43 16.57 16.43
C PRO A 142 -5.63 17.98 15.86
N THR A 143 -4.55 18.68 15.51
CA THR A 143 -4.58 20.07 15.03
C THR A 143 -4.39 20.14 13.51
N LYS A 144 -4.91 21.22 12.91
CA LYS A 144 -4.57 21.57 11.52
C LYS A 144 -3.24 22.30 11.54
N ARG A 145 -2.25 21.82 10.78
CA ARG A 145 -0.91 22.41 10.74
C ARG A 145 -0.39 22.52 9.31
N GLU A 146 0.36 23.58 9.07
CA GLU A 146 1.03 23.83 7.80
C GLU A 146 2.54 23.75 7.99
N PHE A 147 3.22 23.16 7.02
CA PHE A 147 4.66 23.03 6.98
C PHE A 147 5.20 23.54 5.64
N ILE A 148 6.41 24.10 5.68
CA ILE A 148 7.23 24.34 4.50
C ILE A 148 8.36 23.33 4.50
N THR A 149 8.65 22.75 3.34
CA THR A 149 9.70 21.75 3.23
C THR A 149 11.04 22.38 2.88
N LYS A 150 12.09 21.97 3.59
CA LYS A 150 13.47 22.33 3.26
C LYS A 150 14.28 21.04 3.12
N VAL A 151 14.99 20.90 2.01
CA VAL A 151 15.87 19.75 1.79
C VAL A 151 17.30 20.18 2.08
N GLU A 152 17.99 19.39 2.88
CA GLU A 152 19.38 19.58 3.27
C GLU A 152 20.12 18.26 3.07
N ASN A 153 21.41 18.34 2.72
CA ASN A 153 22.28 17.19 2.72
C ASN A 153 23.25 17.35 3.88
N GLU A 154 23.18 16.44 4.84
CA GLU A 154 23.97 16.52 6.05
C GLU A 154 24.40 15.10 6.44
N PHE A 155 25.68 14.92 6.78
CA PHE A 155 26.24 13.61 7.19
C PHE A 155 25.94 12.45 6.24
N GLY A 156 25.87 12.71 4.93
CA GLY A 156 25.55 11.68 3.92
C GLY A 156 24.07 11.28 3.84
N ALA A 157 23.20 11.93 4.61
CA ALA A 157 21.75 11.75 4.55
C ALA A 157 21.07 12.89 3.77
N ASN A 158 20.04 12.55 3.00
CA ASN A 158 19.10 13.52 2.46
C ASN A 158 18.02 13.78 3.51
N ARG A 159 18.07 14.95 4.13
CA ARG A 159 17.12 15.38 5.17
C ARG A 159 16.06 16.27 4.54
N THR A 160 14.78 15.96 4.76
CA THR A 160 13.67 16.83 4.41
C THR A 160 12.98 17.30 5.67
N LEU A 161 13.23 18.54 6.04
CA LEU A 161 12.63 19.22 7.18
C LEU A 161 11.22 19.68 6.81
N LEU A 162 10.26 19.44 7.69
CA LEU A 162 8.92 20.04 7.68
C LEU A 162 8.90 21.11 8.75
N THR A 163 9.17 22.36 8.38
CA THR A 163 9.24 23.48 9.31
C THR A 163 7.91 24.20 9.40
N ILE A 164 7.55 24.65 10.60
CA ILE A 164 6.36 25.45 10.81
C ILE A 164 6.67 26.90 10.43
N PRO A 165 5.89 27.56 9.56
CA PRO A 165 6.13 28.94 9.19
C PRO A 165 6.25 29.85 10.42
N GLY A 166 7.35 30.59 10.52
CA GLY A 166 7.62 31.50 11.64
C GLY A 166 8.22 30.83 12.89
N GLN A 167 8.57 29.55 12.84
CA GLN A 167 9.32 28.86 13.90
C GLN A 167 10.69 28.41 13.41
N GLU A 168 11.75 28.78 14.13
CA GLU A 168 13.13 28.36 13.82
C GLU A 168 13.42 26.91 14.24
N ILE A 169 12.73 26.44 15.29
CA ILE A 169 12.88 25.09 15.85
C ILE A 169 11.48 24.48 15.96
N GLY A 170 11.33 23.24 15.49
CA GLY A 170 10.07 22.49 15.55
C GLY A 170 9.70 21.81 14.23
N GLY A 171 8.63 21.02 14.28
CA GLY A 171 8.11 20.25 13.16
C GLY A 171 8.71 18.85 13.07
N TYR A 172 8.82 18.34 11.85
CA TYR A 172 9.23 16.95 11.60
C TYR A 172 10.38 16.88 10.61
N VAL A 173 11.02 15.72 10.53
CA VAL A 173 12.08 15.48 9.56
C VAL A 173 11.93 14.11 8.95
N TYR A 174 12.08 14.03 7.63
CA TYR A 174 12.40 12.78 6.96
C TYR A 174 13.91 12.69 6.77
N ASN A 175 14.50 11.52 7.02
CA ASN A 175 15.88 11.26 6.60
C ASN A 175 15.90 10.02 5.71
N GLU A 176 16.47 10.16 4.52
CA GLU A 176 16.90 9.03 3.69
C GLU A 176 18.41 8.91 3.82
N PHE A 177 18.86 7.78 4.35
CA PHE A 177 20.26 7.51 4.64
C PHE A 177 20.68 6.19 4.00
N THR A 178 21.89 6.15 3.45
CA THR A 178 22.54 4.95 2.94
C THR A 178 23.85 4.78 3.68
N SER A 179 24.03 3.63 4.35
CA SER A 179 25.29 3.31 5.02
C SER A 179 26.39 2.98 4.01
N ASP A 180 27.64 2.97 4.47
CA ASP A 180 28.79 2.54 3.67
C ASP A 180 28.68 1.07 3.22
N GLU A 181 27.93 0.24 3.96
CA GLU A 181 27.62 -1.15 3.62
C GLU A 181 26.51 -1.27 2.55
N GLY A 182 25.92 -0.15 2.14
CA GLY A 182 24.86 -0.07 1.13
C GLY A 182 23.44 -0.22 1.69
N ASP A 183 23.29 -0.40 3.01
CA ASP A 183 21.98 -0.47 3.65
C ASP A 183 21.32 0.91 3.66
N SER A 184 20.14 1.01 3.06
CA SER A 184 19.39 2.27 2.97
C SER A 184 18.16 2.24 3.87
N THR A 185 17.84 3.37 4.50
CA THR A 185 16.68 3.53 5.38
C THR A 185 15.94 4.82 5.10
N ILE A 186 14.65 4.84 5.42
CA ILE A 186 13.86 6.05 5.56
C ILE A 186 13.36 6.17 7.01
N THR A 187 13.51 7.36 7.56
CA THR A 187 13.02 7.70 8.90
C THR A 187 12.06 8.87 8.83
N PHE A 188 11.12 8.95 9.76
CA PHE A 188 10.31 10.12 10.02
C PHE A 188 10.18 10.32 11.52
N GLY A 189 10.39 11.53 12.02
CA GLY A 189 10.40 11.82 13.45
C GLY A 189 10.24 13.30 13.76
N VAL A 190 10.18 13.63 15.05
CA VAL A 190 10.15 15.01 15.51
C VAL A 190 11.53 15.62 15.38
N ASN A 191 11.62 16.76 14.68
CA ASN A 191 12.89 17.38 14.37
C ASN A 191 13.62 17.82 15.66
N TYR A 192 14.95 17.66 15.70
CA TYR A 192 15.82 17.94 16.85
C TYR A 192 15.54 17.12 18.13
N THR A 193 14.95 15.93 17.98
CA THR A 193 14.75 14.99 19.09
C THR A 193 15.21 13.59 18.68
N ASP A 194 15.32 12.69 19.65
CA ASP A 194 15.48 11.24 19.46
C ASP A 194 14.16 10.53 19.14
N TRP A 195 13.04 11.27 19.07
CA TRP A 195 11.72 10.68 18.86
C TRP A 195 11.41 10.43 17.38
N GLY A 196 11.52 9.16 16.99
CA GLY A 196 11.08 8.63 15.69
C GLY A 196 9.64 8.13 15.71
N LEU A 197 8.92 8.36 14.61
CA LEU A 197 7.62 7.73 14.33
C LEU A 197 7.78 6.42 13.55
N PHE A 198 8.80 6.33 12.69
CA PHE A 198 9.27 5.08 12.09
C PHE A 198 10.73 5.20 11.61
N ASN A 199 11.39 4.05 11.48
CA ASN A 199 12.66 3.88 10.78
C ASN A 199 12.63 2.54 10.03
N VAL A 200 12.55 2.60 8.70
CA VAL A 200 12.29 1.43 7.85
C VAL A 200 13.38 1.26 6.80
N GLN A 201 13.82 0.03 6.61
CA GLN A 201 14.83 -0.33 5.62
C GLN A 201 14.26 -0.41 4.20
N TYR A 202 15.03 0.09 3.24
CA TYR A 202 14.85 -0.13 1.80
C TYR A 202 15.50 -1.46 1.35
N PRO A 203 15.07 -2.05 0.22
CA PRO A 203 13.95 -1.62 -0.61
C PRO A 203 12.60 -1.99 -0.01
N LEU A 204 11.60 -1.15 -0.25
CA LEU A 204 10.20 -1.51 0.01
C LEU A 204 9.66 -2.22 -1.22
N ILE A 205 9.11 -3.42 -1.01
CA ILE A 205 8.60 -4.28 -2.08
C ILE A 205 7.21 -4.78 -1.67
N GLU A 206 6.21 -4.50 -2.51
CA GLU A 206 4.82 -4.89 -2.27
C GLU A 206 4.67 -6.39 -1.94
N GLY A 207 3.95 -6.68 -0.86
CA GLY A 207 3.67 -8.03 -0.39
C GLY A 207 4.86 -8.75 0.26
N LYS A 208 6.00 -8.08 0.41
CA LYS A 208 7.17 -8.62 1.13
C LYS A 208 7.35 -7.96 2.49
N GLN A 209 8.18 -8.60 3.31
CA GLN A 209 8.64 -8.01 4.56
C GLN A 209 9.88 -7.14 4.32
N THR A 210 10.00 -6.09 5.14
CA THR A 210 11.23 -5.32 5.34
C THR A 210 11.50 -5.20 6.84
N LYS A 211 12.60 -4.54 7.22
CA LYS A 211 12.98 -4.30 8.60
C LYS A 211 12.54 -2.91 9.05
N GLU A 212 11.89 -2.86 10.20
CA GLU A 212 11.81 -1.65 11.02
C GLU A 212 12.89 -1.73 12.10
N ILE A 213 13.57 -0.60 12.33
CA ILE A 213 14.67 -0.50 13.28
C ILE A 213 14.22 0.42 14.40
N ASP A 214 14.31 -0.05 15.63
CA ASP A 214 14.04 0.74 16.83
C ASP A 214 15.27 0.71 17.75
N TYR A 215 15.31 1.61 18.73
CA TYR A 215 16.40 1.73 19.68
C TYR A 215 15.87 1.76 21.12
N ASP A 216 16.31 0.82 21.93
CA ASP A 216 16.11 0.84 23.38
C ASP A 216 17.45 1.22 24.04
N GLY A 217 17.62 2.51 24.31
CA GLY A 217 18.92 3.07 24.69
C GLY A 217 19.96 2.87 23.57
N ASN A 218 20.96 2.02 23.82
CA ASN A 218 22.00 1.69 22.84
C ASN A 218 21.71 0.41 22.04
N ASP A 219 20.67 -0.34 22.44
CA ASP A 219 20.37 -1.62 21.82
C ASP A 219 19.48 -1.42 20.59
N ARG A 220 19.98 -1.91 19.46
CA ARG A 220 19.24 -1.89 18.19
C ARG A 220 18.27 -3.07 18.14
N ILE A 221 16.98 -2.77 18.06
CA ILE A 221 15.91 -3.77 17.91
C ILE A 221 15.44 -3.77 16.46
N ILE A 222 15.20 -4.97 15.92
CA ILE A 222 14.78 -5.16 14.52
C ILE A 222 13.47 -5.93 14.49
N TYR A 223 12.47 -5.33 13.84
CA TYR A 223 11.18 -5.96 13.59
C TYR A 223 11.00 -6.24 12.11
N ASN A 224 10.46 -7.41 11.77
CA ASN A 224 10.01 -7.67 10.41
C ASN A 224 8.60 -7.09 10.23
N ILE A 225 8.46 -6.13 9.33
CA ILE A 225 7.18 -5.48 9.02
C ILE A 225 6.74 -5.75 7.59
N ASN A 226 5.44 -5.78 7.35
CA ASN A 226 4.90 -6.03 6.02
C ASN A 226 4.80 -4.72 5.22
N VAL A 227 5.34 -4.73 4.00
CA VAL A 227 5.06 -3.71 2.99
C VAL A 227 3.77 -4.11 2.28
N ILE A 228 2.70 -3.38 2.58
CA ILE A 228 1.35 -3.65 2.07
C ILE A 228 1.25 -3.32 0.59
N SER A 229 1.87 -2.22 0.15
CA SER A 229 1.79 -1.74 -1.23
C SER A 229 2.99 -0.87 -1.58
N THR A 230 3.39 -0.88 -2.84
CA THR A 230 4.23 0.18 -3.45
C THR A 230 3.60 0.77 -4.70
N THR A 231 2.40 0.31 -5.08
CA THR A 231 1.76 0.62 -6.36
C THR A 231 0.36 1.23 -6.22
N SER A 232 -0.26 1.15 -5.03
CA SER A 232 -1.65 1.57 -4.79
C SER A 232 -1.95 3.00 -5.22
N THR A 233 -3.21 3.20 -5.61
CA THR A 233 -3.77 4.53 -5.82
C THR A 233 -4.62 4.91 -4.61
N VAL A 234 -4.27 6.01 -3.95
CA VAL A 234 -4.92 6.46 -2.71
C VAL A 234 -5.44 7.87 -2.89
N THR A 235 -6.69 8.09 -2.50
CA THR A 235 -7.31 9.42 -2.48
C THR A 235 -7.41 9.91 -1.04
N VAL A 236 -6.95 11.14 -0.81
CA VAL A 236 -7.09 11.90 0.43
C VAL A 236 -7.67 13.27 0.09
N LYS A 237 -7.95 14.11 1.08
CA LYS A 237 -8.46 15.47 0.85
C LYS A 237 -7.62 16.32 -0.10
N ALA A 238 -6.30 16.15 -0.11
CA ALA A 238 -5.40 16.85 -1.02
C ALA A 238 -5.45 16.38 -2.49
N GLY A 239 -6.08 15.24 -2.79
CA GLY A 239 -6.18 14.69 -4.13
C GLY A 239 -5.90 13.19 -4.21
N THR A 240 -5.67 12.71 -5.43
CA THR A 240 -5.42 11.29 -5.73
C THR A 240 -3.95 11.07 -6.09
N PHE A 241 -3.30 10.13 -5.41
CA PHE A 241 -1.88 9.81 -5.55
C PHE A 241 -1.72 8.37 -6.05
N GLN A 242 -0.76 8.16 -6.95
CA GLN A 242 -0.41 6.84 -7.48
C GLN A 242 0.93 6.37 -6.94
N ASN A 243 1.18 5.06 -6.99
CA ASN A 243 2.40 4.44 -6.46
C ASN A 243 2.61 4.72 -4.97
N VAL A 244 1.51 4.73 -4.22
CA VAL A 244 1.55 4.98 -2.78
C VAL A 244 2.16 3.78 -2.08
N VAL A 245 3.22 4.06 -1.33
CA VAL A 245 3.87 3.13 -0.44
C VAL A 245 3.03 3.02 0.82
N ILE A 246 2.65 1.81 1.17
CA ILE A 246 1.85 1.52 2.37
C ILE A 246 2.58 0.44 3.16
N PHE A 247 2.86 0.71 4.43
CA PHE A 247 3.40 -0.27 5.35
C PHE A 247 2.78 -0.08 6.74
N LYS A 248 2.81 -1.15 7.54
CA LYS A 248 2.36 -1.13 8.94
C LYS A 248 3.55 -1.37 9.83
N THR A 249 3.82 -0.47 10.78
CA THR A 249 4.91 -0.62 11.75
C THR A 249 4.58 -1.66 12.81
N ASN A 250 5.60 -2.10 13.54
CA ASN A 250 5.49 -2.99 14.69
C ASN A 250 4.59 -2.39 15.79
N ALA A 251 4.65 -1.08 15.99
CA ALA A 251 3.76 -0.35 16.90
C ALA A 251 2.30 -0.30 16.43
N GLY A 252 1.99 -0.78 15.23
CA GLY A 252 0.63 -0.91 14.71
C GLY A 252 0.14 0.25 13.86
N TYR A 253 0.95 1.30 13.66
CA TYR A 253 0.61 2.43 12.81
C TYR A 253 0.68 2.03 11.33
N THR A 254 -0.24 2.55 10.52
CA THR A 254 -0.21 2.38 9.06
C THR A 254 0.09 3.70 8.38
N TYR A 255 1.18 3.72 7.61
CA TYR A 255 1.65 4.90 6.89
C TYR A 255 1.36 4.77 5.40
N TYR A 256 0.97 5.89 4.78
CA TYR A 256 0.73 6.01 3.35
C TYR A 256 1.63 7.12 2.82
N LEU A 257 2.66 6.79 2.03
CA LEU A 257 3.62 7.74 1.51
C LEU A 257 3.52 7.83 -0.01
N ALA A 258 3.38 9.05 -0.54
CA ALA A 258 3.39 9.30 -1.97
C ALA A 258 4.79 9.77 -2.44
N PRO A 259 5.29 9.28 -3.58
CA PRO A 259 6.58 9.68 -4.12
C PRO A 259 6.73 11.20 -4.27
N GLY A 260 7.81 11.77 -3.73
CA GLY A 260 8.07 13.21 -3.77
C GLY A 260 7.16 14.08 -2.89
N VAL A 261 6.29 13.49 -2.07
CA VAL A 261 5.31 14.20 -1.23
C VAL A 261 5.43 13.81 0.24
N GLY A 262 5.90 12.60 0.57
CA GLY A 262 5.92 12.11 1.94
C GLY A 262 4.60 11.48 2.37
N ILE A 263 4.35 11.47 3.67
CA ILE A 263 3.11 10.94 4.26
C ILE A 263 1.92 11.74 3.72
N ILE A 264 0.97 11.05 3.11
CA ILE A 264 -0.33 11.62 2.71
C ILE A 264 -1.45 11.22 3.69
N LYS A 265 -1.24 10.13 4.44
CA LYS A 265 -2.18 9.63 5.45
C LYS A 265 -1.44 8.77 6.49
N MET A 266 -1.86 8.85 7.74
CA MET A 266 -1.41 8.02 8.86
C MET A 266 -2.62 7.55 9.66
N ILE A 267 -2.68 6.24 9.93
CA ILE A 267 -3.69 5.62 10.78
C ILE A 267 -3.00 5.05 12.04
N GLY A 268 -3.51 5.43 13.20
CA GLY A 268 -3.06 4.96 14.51
C GLY A 268 -3.27 3.47 14.71
N SER A 269 -2.62 2.92 15.74
CA SER A 269 -2.78 1.49 16.10
C SER A 269 -4.19 1.14 16.57
N ASP A 270 -4.94 2.13 17.03
CA ASP A 270 -6.36 2.09 17.38
C ASP A 270 -7.30 2.23 16.17
N GLY A 271 -6.76 2.44 14.97
CA GLY A 271 -7.52 2.65 13.73
C GLY A 271 -7.99 4.09 13.53
N ILE A 272 -7.61 5.03 14.39
CA ILE A 272 -7.97 6.45 14.27
C ILE A 272 -7.08 7.15 13.24
N LEU A 273 -7.62 8.16 12.57
CA LEU A 273 -6.87 9.00 11.64
C LEU A 273 -6.00 9.98 12.43
N ASP A 274 -4.68 9.83 12.34
CA ASP A 274 -3.72 10.69 13.06
C ASP A 274 -3.06 11.72 12.16
N ALA A 275 -2.98 11.45 10.85
CA ALA A 275 -2.60 12.45 9.86
C ALA A 275 -3.34 12.27 8.53
N GLU A 276 -3.74 13.38 7.92
CA GLU A 276 -4.21 13.41 6.53
C GLU A 276 -3.74 14.68 5.85
N LEU A 277 -3.10 14.55 4.69
CA LEU A 277 -2.74 15.68 3.84
C LEU A 277 -4.02 16.26 3.22
N ILE A 278 -4.29 17.52 3.51
CA ILE A 278 -5.50 18.22 3.04
C ILE A 278 -5.21 19.18 1.89
N SER A 279 -3.97 19.66 1.75
CA SER A 279 -3.50 20.41 0.58
C SER A 279 -1.98 20.38 0.49
N PHE A 280 -1.46 20.49 -0.74
CA PHE A 280 -0.05 20.76 -1.00
C PHE A 280 0.11 21.75 -2.17
N LYS A 281 1.21 22.50 -2.18
CA LYS A 281 1.66 23.34 -3.28
C LYS A 281 3.16 23.16 -3.49
#